data_AF-A0A8T4PS13-F1
#
_entry.id   AF-A0A8T4PS13-F1
#
_cell.length_a   1.000
_cell.length_b   1.000
_cell.length_c   1.000
_cell.angle_alpha   90.00
_cell.angle_beta   90.00
_cell.angle_gamma   90.00
#
_symmetry.space_group_name_H-M   'P 1'
#
loop_
_entity.id
_entity.type
_entity.pdbx_description
1 polymer ?
#
loop_
_entity_poly.entity_id
_entity_poly.type
_entity_poly.pdbx_seq_one_letter_code
_entity_poly.pdbx_strand_id
1 'polypeptide(L)'
;MKKRFLVFLLLLSILSAYIVFSHEGEEDEFALDHSGLYPIRQLSAFGYGSLIFSILIIIILLFHKIMNDAAKKIIYFLIVITASLVTIYLVLTTLHLNIISLTKGPVHWHADFEIWVCGKKIEFAEPKGLSNRQGVDLLHAHNDNRIHVEGVILDKKQASLGAFFYAIGGFISSDGIKVPTDDGLASAHEGDKCNEQPAKLYVFVNGNLIDNPSTYIISPYEKVPPGDRIKFVFTEKPIEEINPTIS
;
A
#
# COMPACT_ATOMS: atom_id res chain seq x y z
N MET A 1 -21.23 -18.87 -33.61
CA MET A 1 -20.58 -18.98 -32.27
C MET A 1 -21.59 -19.46 -31.25
N LYS A 2 -21.29 -20.55 -30.54
CA LYS A 2 -22.25 -21.29 -29.70
C LYS A 2 -22.55 -20.52 -28.41
N LYS A 3 -23.80 -20.55 -27.93
CA LYS A 3 -24.26 -20.00 -26.63
C LYS A 3 -23.29 -20.24 -25.45
N ARG A 4 -22.55 -21.36 -25.49
CA ARG A 4 -21.53 -21.74 -24.49
C ARG A 4 -20.36 -20.76 -24.38
N PHE A 5 -19.91 -20.17 -25.49
CA PHE A 5 -18.84 -19.17 -25.48
C PHE A 5 -19.31 -17.83 -24.87
N LEU A 6 -20.60 -17.52 -25.02
CA LEU A 6 -21.24 -16.35 -24.40
C LEU A 6 -21.28 -16.46 -22.89
N VAL A 7 -21.73 -17.62 -22.39
CA VAL A 7 -21.81 -17.92 -20.97
C VAL A 7 -20.42 -17.86 -20.35
N PHE A 8 -19.39 -18.33 -21.07
CA PHE A 8 -18.00 -18.22 -20.64
C PHE A 8 -17.53 -16.77 -20.51
N LEU A 9 -17.77 -15.91 -21.52
CA LEU A 9 -17.41 -14.48 -21.44
C LEU A 9 -18.17 -13.74 -20.33
N LEU A 10 -19.45 -14.07 -20.13
CA LEU A 10 -20.25 -13.52 -19.04
C LEU A 10 -19.67 -13.91 -17.67
N LEU A 11 -19.38 -15.20 -17.48
CA LEU A 11 -18.77 -15.71 -16.25
C LEU A 11 -17.39 -15.07 -16.00
N LEU A 12 -16.59 -14.87 -17.05
CA LEU A 12 -15.29 -14.22 -16.94
C LEU A 12 -15.43 -12.74 -16.52
N SER A 13 -16.41 -12.01 -17.07
CA SER A 13 -16.69 -10.62 -16.70
C SER A 13 -17.15 -10.49 -15.24
N ILE A 14 -18.02 -11.40 -14.78
CA ILE A 14 -18.49 -11.46 -13.39
C ILE A 14 -17.34 -11.82 -12.45
N LEU A 15 -16.48 -12.78 -12.82
CA LEU A 15 -15.29 -13.10 -12.04
C LEU A 15 -14.33 -11.92 -11.94
N SER A 16 -14.11 -11.20 -13.05
CA SER A 16 -13.23 -10.02 -13.05
C SER A 16 -13.78 -8.87 -12.20
N ALA A 17 -15.10 -8.69 -12.17
CA ALA A 17 -15.72 -7.71 -11.28
C ALA A 17 -15.58 -8.13 -9.81
N TYR A 18 -15.70 -9.42 -9.50
CA TYR A 18 -15.57 -9.92 -8.13
C TYR A 18 -14.15 -9.74 -7.56
N ILE A 19 -13.11 -9.97 -8.39
CA ILE A 19 -11.70 -9.75 -8.00
C ILE A 19 -11.44 -8.26 -7.68
N VAL A 20 -12.08 -7.35 -8.41
CA VAL A 20 -11.95 -5.90 -8.17
C VAL A 20 -12.55 -5.50 -6.82
N PHE A 21 -13.68 -6.09 -6.42
CA PHE A 21 -14.34 -5.77 -5.15
C PHE A 21 -13.75 -6.52 -3.93
N SER A 22 -13.09 -7.67 -4.10
CA SER A 22 -12.57 -8.44 -2.97
C SER A 22 -11.29 -7.87 -2.35
N HIS A 23 -10.66 -6.86 -2.96
CA HIS A 23 -9.47 -6.19 -2.43
C HIS A 23 -9.78 -4.91 -1.63
N GLU A 24 -11.06 -4.60 -1.41
CA GLU A 24 -11.50 -3.36 -0.73
C GLU A 24 -11.68 -3.51 0.79
N GLY A 25 -11.21 -4.61 1.39
CA GLY A 25 -11.39 -4.90 2.82
C GLY A 25 -10.21 -4.51 3.70
N GLU A 26 -10.45 -3.60 4.64
CA GLU A 26 -9.62 -3.24 5.82
C GLU A 26 -8.47 -2.22 5.65
N GLU A 27 -8.61 -1.20 4.81
CA GLU A 27 -7.66 -0.04 4.78
C GLU A 27 -8.21 1.24 5.44
N ASP A 28 -9.34 1.19 6.15
CA ASP A 28 -10.15 2.38 6.46
C ASP A 28 -9.74 3.23 7.70
N GLU A 29 -8.73 2.86 8.52
CA GLU A 29 -8.47 3.62 9.77
C GLU A 29 -7.22 4.51 9.81
N PHE A 30 -6.30 4.43 8.86
CA PHE A 30 -5.16 5.35 8.82
C PHE A 30 -5.04 6.01 7.45
N ALA A 31 -5.61 7.22 7.38
CA ALA A 31 -5.47 8.32 6.41
C ALA A 31 -4.41 8.21 5.28
N LEU A 32 -4.41 7.10 4.56
CA LEU A 32 -3.85 6.92 3.23
C LEU A 32 -4.98 6.93 2.18
N ASP A 33 -6.22 7.05 2.64
CA ASP A 33 -7.40 7.10 1.79
C ASP A 33 -7.50 8.43 1.04
N HIS A 34 -7.27 8.37 -0.27
CA HIS A 34 -7.49 9.47 -1.19
C HIS A 34 -8.98 9.68 -1.53
N SER A 35 -9.91 8.95 -0.91
CA SER A 35 -11.36 9.06 -1.16
C SER A 35 -11.91 10.48 -1.00
N GLY A 36 -11.31 11.30 -0.13
CA GLY A 36 -11.72 12.69 0.06
C GLY A 36 -11.42 13.62 -1.12
N LEU A 37 -10.54 13.22 -2.04
CA LEU A 37 -10.10 14.06 -3.17
C LEU A 37 -10.97 13.91 -4.41
N TYR A 38 -11.61 12.75 -4.58
CA TYR A 38 -12.40 12.46 -5.76
C TYR A 38 -13.74 11.84 -5.38
N PRO A 39 -14.84 12.25 -6.04
CA PRO A 39 -16.17 11.70 -5.76
C PRO A 39 -16.29 10.21 -6.08
N ILE A 40 -15.37 9.66 -6.87
CA ILE A 40 -15.34 8.25 -7.29
C ILE A 40 -13.88 7.79 -7.23
N ARG A 41 -13.60 6.63 -6.60
CA ARG A 41 -12.26 6.04 -6.66
C ARG A 41 -11.95 5.58 -8.09
N GLN A 42 -10.69 5.64 -8.52
CA GLN A 42 -10.30 5.23 -9.88
C GLN A 42 -10.73 3.79 -10.19
N LEU A 43 -10.58 2.88 -9.21
CA LEU A 43 -11.01 1.49 -9.31
C LEU A 43 -12.53 1.37 -9.52
N SER A 44 -13.33 2.13 -8.77
CA SER A 44 -14.79 2.15 -8.92
C SER A 44 -15.19 2.70 -10.29
N ALA A 45 -14.53 3.75 -10.79
CA ALA A 45 -14.78 4.30 -12.12
C ALA A 45 -14.52 3.25 -13.22
N PHE A 46 -13.42 2.51 -13.10
CA PHE A 46 -13.12 1.38 -13.98
C PHE A 46 -14.17 0.25 -13.86
N GLY A 47 -14.59 -0.07 -12.64
CA GLY A 47 -15.63 -1.07 -12.36
C GLY A 47 -16.98 -0.72 -13.01
N TYR A 48 -17.45 0.51 -12.85
CA TYR A 48 -18.67 1.00 -13.49
C TYR A 48 -18.57 0.98 -15.02
N GLY A 49 -17.43 1.43 -15.56
CA GLY A 49 -17.15 1.36 -16.98
C GLY A 49 -17.26 -0.08 -17.51
N SER A 50 -16.57 -1.01 -16.85
CA SER A 50 -16.54 -2.43 -17.22
C SER A 50 -17.92 -3.09 -17.13
N LEU A 51 -18.73 -2.72 -16.14
CA LEU A 51 -20.11 -3.19 -16.01
C LEU A 51 -20.98 -2.71 -17.18
N ILE A 52 -20.93 -1.42 -17.51
CA ILE A 52 -21.66 -0.85 -18.65
C ILE A 52 -21.22 -1.53 -19.95
N PHE A 53 -19.91 -1.71 -20.16
CA PHE A 53 -19.37 -2.44 -21.31
C PHE A 53 -19.93 -3.85 -21.42
N SER A 54 -19.95 -4.59 -20.32
CA SER A 54 -20.45 -5.95 -20.28
C SER A 54 -21.94 -6.00 -20.66
N ILE A 55 -22.75 -5.09 -20.13
CA ILE A 55 -24.18 -4.98 -20.48
C ILE A 55 -24.36 -4.68 -21.97
N LEU A 56 -23.62 -3.72 -22.53
CA LEU A 56 -23.71 -3.37 -23.94
C LEU A 56 -23.29 -4.54 -24.85
N ILE A 57 -22.25 -5.29 -24.47
CA ILE A 57 -21.81 -6.49 -25.19
C ILE A 57 -22.92 -7.56 -25.14
N ILE A 58 -23.53 -7.81 -23.98
CA ILE A 58 -24.64 -8.76 -23.85
C ILE A 58 -25.82 -8.37 -24.75
N ILE A 59 -26.18 -7.08 -24.78
CA ILE A 59 -27.26 -6.58 -25.64
C ILE A 59 -26.93 -6.84 -27.12
N ILE A 60 -25.73 -6.52 -27.57
CA ILE A 60 -25.29 -6.82 -28.94
C ILE A 60 -25.45 -8.31 -29.21
N LEU A 61 -24.95 -9.16 -28.31
CA LEU A 61 -24.96 -10.60 -28.51
C LEU A 61 -26.37 -11.21 -28.55
N LEU A 62 -27.31 -10.70 -27.75
CA LEU A 62 -28.69 -11.19 -27.72
C LEU A 62 -29.51 -10.69 -28.92
N PHE A 63 -29.29 -9.44 -29.36
CA PHE A 63 -30.17 -8.77 -30.31
C PHE A 63 -29.56 -8.48 -31.69
N HIS A 64 -28.29 -8.84 -31.94
CA HIS A 64 -27.57 -8.51 -33.18
C HIS A 64 -28.35 -8.82 -34.47
N LYS A 65 -29.09 -9.93 -34.51
CA LYS A 65 -29.85 -10.37 -35.69
C LYS A 65 -31.10 -9.53 -35.96
N ILE A 66 -31.64 -8.86 -34.95
CA ILE A 66 -32.90 -8.11 -35.01
C ILE A 66 -32.63 -6.58 -35.04
N MET A 67 -31.43 -6.17 -34.64
CA MET A 67 -31.04 -4.76 -34.66
C MET A 67 -30.90 -4.19 -36.07
N ASN A 68 -31.56 -3.06 -36.30
CA ASN A 68 -31.32 -2.24 -37.48
C ASN A 68 -29.96 -1.51 -37.39
N ASP A 69 -29.52 -0.91 -38.50
CA ASP A 69 -28.20 -0.27 -38.55
C ASP A 69 -28.09 0.98 -37.68
N ALA A 70 -29.21 1.68 -37.45
CA ALA A 70 -29.25 2.80 -36.53
C ALA A 70 -28.94 2.35 -35.08
N ALA A 71 -29.57 1.27 -34.60
CA ALA A 71 -29.32 0.72 -33.28
C ALA A 71 -27.87 0.25 -33.11
N LYS A 72 -27.28 -0.38 -34.13
CA LYS A 72 -25.87 -0.79 -34.10
C LYS A 72 -24.93 0.41 -33.94
N LYS A 73 -25.19 1.49 -34.69
CA LYS A 73 -24.43 2.74 -34.57
C LYS A 73 -24.58 3.36 -33.18
N ILE A 74 -25.79 3.39 -32.63
CA ILE A 74 -26.04 3.91 -31.27
C ILE A 74 -25.24 3.12 -30.24
N ILE A 75 -25.32 1.79 -30.25
CA ILE A 75 -24.56 0.98 -29.28
C ILE A 75 -23.05 1.16 -29.47
N TYR A 76 -22.56 1.22 -30.71
CA TYR A 76 -21.16 1.52 -30.99
C TYR A 76 -20.73 2.86 -30.37
N PHE A 77 -21.53 3.92 -30.55
CA PHE A 77 -21.22 5.21 -29.94
C PHE A 77 -21.30 5.18 -28.42
N LEU A 78 -22.23 4.44 -27.81
CA LEU A 78 -22.27 4.25 -26.36
C LEU A 78 -20.99 3.60 -25.83
N ILE A 79 -20.52 2.53 -26.50
CA ILE A 79 -19.23 1.87 -26.19
C ILE A 79 -18.08 2.87 -26.28
N VAL A 80 -17.99 3.63 -27.37
CA VAL A 80 -16.92 4.63 -27.57
C VAL A 80 -16.99 5.73 -26.50
N ILE A 81 -18.17 6.26 -26.20
CA ILE A 81 -18.38 7.30 -25.21
C ILE A 81 -18.01 6.80 -23.82
N THR A 82 -18.46 5.61 -23.41
CA THR A 82 -18.12 5.03 -22.10
C THR A 82 -16.60 4.82 -21.96
N ALA A 83 -15.93 4.28 -22.98
CA ALA A 83 -14.47 4.10 -22.95
C ALA A 83 -13.75 5.44 -22.81
N SER A 84 -14.19 6.41 -23.61
CA SER A 84 -13.59 7.75 -23.63
C SER A 84 -13.76 8.45 -22.28
N LEU A 85 -14.96 8.40 -21.69
CA LEU A 85 -15.24 9.02 -20.40
C LEU A 85 -14.42 8.39 -19.27
N VAL A 86 -14.35 7.06 -19.20
CA VAL A 86 -13.52 6.36 -18.20
C VAL A 86 -12.04 6.72 -18.38
N THR A 87 -11.55 6.71 -19.63
CA THR A 87 -10.15 7.05 -19.94
C THR A 87 -9.82 8.49 -19.55
N ILE A 88 -10.64 9.46 -19.98
CA ILE A 88 -10.46 10.87 -19.64
C ILE A 88 -10.47 11.05 -18.12
N TYR A 89 -11.40 10.39 -17.42
CA TYR A 89 -11.47 10.43 -15.97
C TYR A 89 -10.18 9.93 -15.30
N LEU A 90 -9.69 8.75 -15.71
CA LEU A 90 -8.45 8.18 -15.17
C LEU A 90 -7.23 9.07 -15.47
N VAL A 91 -7.13 9.63 -16.67
CA VAL A 91 -6.05 10.56 -17.05
C VAL A 91 -6.11 11.82 -16.19
N LEU A 92 -7.28 12.47 -16.09
CA LEU A 92 -7.44 13.72 -15.35
C LEU A 92 -7.17 13.54 -13.85
N THR A 93 -7.67 12.45 -13.25
CA THR A 93 -7.42 12.17 -11.83
C THR A 93 -5.96 11.84 -11.56
N THR A 94 -5.30 11.08 -12.45
CA THR A 94 -3.87 10.78 -12.32
C THR A 94 -3.02 12.05 -12.45
N LEU A 95 -3.31 12.89 -13.44
CA LEU A 95 -2.63 14.18 -13.60
C LEU A 95 -2.85 15.08 -12.39
N HIS A 96 -4.07 15.15 -11.88
CA HIS A 96 -4.39 15.95 -10.70
C HIS A 96 -3.62 15.44 -9.47
N LEU A 97 -3.63 14.13 -9.20
CA LEU A 97 -2.84 13.49 -8.12
C LEU A 97 -1.36 13.86 -8.22
N ASN A 98 -0.76 13.72 -9.41
CA ASN A 98 0.64 14.06 -9.61
C ASN A 98 0.92 15.55 -9.34
N ILE A 99 0.04 16.45 -9.78
CA ILE A 99 0.20 17.90 -9.56
C ILE A 99 0.16 18.26 -8.07
N ILE A 100 -0.79 17.70 -7.32
CA ILE A 100 -0.98 18.02 -5.90
C ILE A 100 -0.01 17.27 -4.98
N SER A 101 0.57 16.16 -5.44
CA SER A 101 1.56 15.40 -4.68
C SER A 101 2.80 16.21 -4.33
N LEU A 102 3.44 15.84 -3.24
CA LEU A 102 4.69 16.44 -2.77
C LEU A 102 5.86 16.13 -3.71
N THR A 103 5.85 14.94 -4.29
CA THR A 103 6.91 14.35 -5.11
C THR A 103 6.71 14.60 -6.60
N LYS A 104 5.60 15.23 -7.00
CA LYS A 104 5.21 15.49 -8.39
C LYS A 104 5.03 14.24 -9.24
N GLY A 105 4.68 13.12 -8.58
CA GLY A 105 4.52 11.81 -9.19
C GLY A 105 4.68 10.69 -8.16
N PRO A 106 4.47 9.43 -8.59
CA PRO A 106 4.69 8.28 -7.73
C PRO A 106 6.18 8.13 -7.39
N VAL A 107 6.44 7.58 -6.21
CA VAL A 107 7.78 7.24 -5.74
C VAL A 107 7.95 5.76 -5.54
N HIS A 108 9.20 5.35 -5.43
CA HIS A 108 9.62 3.99 -5.07
C HIS A 108 10.87 4.17 -4.21
N TRP A 109 10.68 4.33 -2.91
CA TRP A 109 11.77 4.49 -1.94
C TRP A 109 11.93 3.24 -1.11
N HIS A 110 13.17 2.98 -0.68
CA HIS A 110 13.49 1.90 0.23
C HIS A 110 14.07 2.46 1.52
N ALA A 111 13.91 1.74 2.62
CA ALA A 111 14.71 1.93 3.83
C ALA A 111 15.01 0.57 4.47
N ASP A 112 16.28 0.27 4.65
CA ASP A 112 16.71 -0.97 5.27
C ASP A 112 16.52 -0.86 6.77
N PHE A 113 16.04 -1.92 7.43
CA PHE A 113 15.83 -1.87 8.86
C PHE A 113 16.23 -3.14 9.62
N GLU A 114 16.60 -2.97 10.89
CA GLU A 114 16.79 -4.06 11.84
C GLU A 114 16.14 -3.70 13.18
N ILE A 115 15.53 -4.71 13.82
CA ILE A 115 14.89 -4.57 15.13
C ILE A 115 15.58 -5.51 16.11
N TRP A 116 16.07 -4.96 17.21
CA TRP A 116 16.78 -5.71 18.25
C TRP A 116 16.09 -5.50 19.59
N VAL A 117 15.72 -6.58 20.26
CA VAL A 117 15.09 -6.56 21.58
C VAL A 117 15.91 -7.43 22.54
N CYS A 118 16.43 -6.82 23.61
CA CYS A 118 17.29 -7.46 24.61
C CYS A 118 18.45 -8.26 23.99
N GLY A 119 19.10 -7.70 22.97
CA GLY A 119 20.25 -8.31 22.28
C GLY A 119 19.90 -9.40 21.26
N LYS A 120 18.61 -9.66 21.01
CA LYS A 120 18.15 -10.59 19.96
C LYS A 120 17.56 -9.81 18.80
N LYS A 121 17.98 -10.15 17.58
CA LYS A 121 17.32 -9.65 16.37
C LYS A 121 15.91 -10.25 16.30
N ILE A 122 14.92 -9.40 16.08
CA ILE A 122 13.54 -9.78 15.82
C ILE A 122 13.37 -9.83 14.32
N GLU A 123 12.98 -11.00 13.82
CA GLU A 123 12.62 -11.18 12.42
C GLU A 123 11.16 -10.79 12.20
N PHE A 124 10.92 -10.15 11.07
CA PHE A 124 9.61 -9.68 10.66
C PHE A 124 8.74 -10.85 10.18
N ALA A 125 7.42 -10.79 10.38
CA ALA A 125 6.52 -11.84 9.91
C ALA A 125 6.59 -11.99 8.38
N GLU A 126 6.60 -13.23 7.88
CA GLU A 126 6.46 -13.45 6.45
C GLU A 126 5.01 -13.17 6.00
N PRO A 127 4.80 -12.50 4.85
CA PRO A 127 3.46 -12.31 4.31
C PRO A 127 2.82 -13.67 3.96
N LYS A 128 1.59 -13.89 4.43
CA LYS A 128 0.81 -15.13 4.22
C LYS A 128 -0.32 -14.90 3.22
N GLY A 129 -0.67 -15.94 2.46
CA GLY A 129 -1.82 -15.92 1.54
C GLY A 129 -1.45 -15.60 0.08
N LEU A 130 -2.32 -14.86 -0.61
CA LEU A 130 -2.14 -14.50 -2.03
C LEU A 130 -1.25 -13.26 -2.24
N SER A 131 -1.02 -12.50 -1.17
CA SER A 131 -0.19 -11.30 -1.16
C SER A 131 1.25 -11.63 -0.79
N ASN A 132 2.22 -11.09 -1.51
CA ASN A 132 3.65 -11.18 -1.19
C ASN A 132 4.16 -9.98 -0.35
N ARG A 133 3.24 -9.15 0.15
CA ARG A 133 3.53 -7.94 0.93
C ARG A 133 2.79 -7.96 2.27
N GLN A 134 3.39 -7.33 3.26
CA GLN A 134 2.76 -7.00 4.54
C GLN A 134 2.65 -5.47 4.63
N GLY A 135 1.44 -4.97 4.84
CA GLY A 135 1.13 -3.54 4.74
C GLY A 135 0.15 -3.23 3.62
N VAL A 136 0.11 -1.95 3.25
CA VAL A 136 -0.79 -1.40 2.21
C VAL A 136 0.00 -1.02 0.96
N ASP A 137 -0.68 -0.67 -0.12
CA ASP A 137 -0.05 -0.27 -1.40
C ASP A 137 1.10 0.73 -1.20
N LEU A 138 0.84 1.84 -0.49
CA LEU A 138 1.81 2.91 -0.31
C LEU A 138 2.99 2.54 0.60
N LEU A 139 2.74 1.71 1.63
CA LEU A 139 3.70 1.39 2.67
C LEU A 139 3.62 -0.08 3.02
N HIS A 140 4.67 -0.81 2.66
CA HIS A 140 4.72 -2.24 2.90
C HIS A 140 6.15 -2.73 3.09
N ALA A 141 6.25 -3.96 3.57
CA ALA A 141 7.48 -4.73 3.57
C ALA A 141 7.28 -6.04 2.82
N HIS A 142 8.39 -6.54 2.29
CA HIS A 142 8.53 -7.92 1.83
C HIS A 142 9.37 -8.70 2.85
N ASN A 143 9.86 -9.88 2.47
CA ASN A 143 10.80 -10.68 3.28
C ASN A 143 12.26 -10.30 2.99
N ASP A 144 12.57 -9.01 2.95
CA ASP A 144 13.88 -8.47 2.57
C ASP A 144 14.49 -7.52 3.61
N ASN A 145 13.83 -7.32 4.76
CA ASN A 145 14.20 -6.34 5.79
C ASN A 145 14.24 -4.90 5.25
N ARG A 146 13.36 -4.57 4.30
CA ARG A 146 13.24 -3.24 3.72
C ARG A 146 11.80 -2.72 3.84
N ILE A 147 11.70 -1.45 4.19
CA ILE A 147 10.47 -0.67 4.09
C ILE A 147 10.38 -0.16 2.66
N HIS A 148 9.25 -0.39 2.00
CA HIS A 148 8.94 0.10 0.66
C HIS A 148 7.92 1.24 0.77
N VAL A 149 8.26 2.39 0.18
CA VAL A 149 7.35 3.53 0.01
C VAL A 149 7.04 3.66 -1.48
N GLU A 150 5.87 3.19 -1.90
CA GLU A 150 5.54 3.02 -3.32
C GLU A 150 4.20 3.67 -3.68
N GLY A 151 4.25 4.79 -4.41
CA GLY A 151 3.03 5.46 -4.86
C GLY A 151 3.06 6.97 -4.66
N VAL A 152 1.89 7.60 -4.65
CA VAL A 152 1.76 9.05 -4.64
C VAL A 152 1.65 9.57 -3.20
N ILE A 153 2.59 10.44 -2.81
CA ILE A 153 2.60 11.03 -1.46
C ILE A 153 1.94 12.41 -1.49
N LEU A 154 0.85 12.57 -0.75
CA LEU A 154 0.10 13.82 -0.63
C LEU A 154 0.44 14.58 0.65
N ASP A 155 0.70 13.85 1.74
CA ASP A 155 1.18 14.40 3.00
C ASP A 155 2.46 13.66 3.41
N LYS A 156 3.46 14.39 3.92
CA LYS A 156 4.72 13.82 4.39
C LYS A 156 4.48 12.71 5.42
N LYS A 157 3.47 12.85 6.28
CA LYS A 157 3.13 11.87 7.32
C LYS A 157 2.82 10.48 6.75
N GLN A 158 2.38 10.41 5.49
CA GLN A 158 2.11 9.14 4.79
C GLN A 158 3.36 8.33 4.51
N ALA A 159 4.55 8.94 4.55
CA ALA A 159 5.84 8.26 4.40
C ALA A 159 6.60 8.22 5.74
N SER A 160 5.89 8.30 6.88
CA SER A 160 6.52 8.22 8.20
C SER A 160 6.74 6.78 8.67
N LEU A 161 7.71 6.56 9.56
CA LEU A 161 7.85 5.27 10.24
C LEU A 161 6.58 4.91 11.03
N GLY A 162 5.92 5.89 11.66
CA GLY A 162 4.64 5.68 12.34
C GLY A 162 3.58 5.10 11.40
N ALA A 163 3.46 5.68 10.20
CA ALA A 163 2.55 5.19 9.17
C ALA A 163 2.92 3.78 8.70
N PHE A 164 4.21 3.49 8.52
CA PHE A 164 4.68 2.16 8.14
C PHE A 164 4.31 1.11 9.19
N PHE A 165 4.67 1.34 10.46
CA PHE A 165 4.35 0.40 11.54
C PHE A 165 2.85 0.22 11.70
N TYR A 166 2.06 1.26 11.53
CA TYR A 166 0.61 1.12 11.53
C TYR A 166 0.14 0.22 10.37
N ALA A 167 0.60 0.46 9.14
CA ALA A 167 0.18 -0.27 7.94
C ALA A 167 0.40 -1.79 8.06
N ILE A 168 1.48 -2.20 8.71
CA ILE A 168 1.80 -3.62 8.93
C ILE A 168 1.08 -4.24 10.15
N GLY A 169 0.24 -3.48 10.88
CA GLY A 169 -0.45 -3.93 12.10
C GLY A 169 0.38 -3.81 13.38
N GLY A 170 1.46 -3.03 13.34
CA GLY A 170 2.34 -2.70 14.45
C GLY A 170 2.14 -1.29 14.98
N PHE A 171 3.13 -0.80 15.73
CA PHE A 171 3.17 0.55 16.30
C PHE A 171 4.61 0.96 16.62
N ILE A 172 4.90 2.26 16.60
CA ILE A 172 6.16 2.84 17.06
C ILE A 172 5.89 4.19 17.75
N SER A 173 6.58 4.44 18.84
CA SER A 173 6.62 5.71 19.58
C SER A 173 8.02 5.97 20.12
N SER A 174 8.20 7.07 20.87
CA SER A 174 9.44 7.36 21.58
C SER A 174 9.76 6.35 22.69
N ASP A 175 8.74 5.70 23.24
CA ASP A 175 8.83 4.81 24.40
C ASP A 175 8.53 3.34 24.10
N GLY A 176 8.14 2.98 22.86
CA GLY A 176 7.81 1.60 22.58
C GLY A 176 7.69 1.26 21.11
N ILE A 177 7.70 -0.04 20.85
CA ILE A 177 7.57 -0.64 19.52
C ILE A 177 6.71 -1.90 19.60
N LYS A 178 5.90 -2.11 18.57
CA LYS A 178 5.12 -3.33 18.36
C LYS A 178 5.25 -3.76 16.91
N VAL A 179 5.58 -5.03 16.70
CA VAL A 179 5.91 -5.58 15.38
C VAL A 179 5.25 -6.94 15.22
N PRO A 180 4.61 -7.23 14.07
CA PRO A 180 4.19 -8.58 13.73
C PRO A 180 5.40 -9.47 13.44
N THR A 181 5.43 -10.64 14.07
CA THR A 181 6.39 -11.73 13.83
C THR A 181 5.63 -13.03 13.56
N ASP A 182 6.33 -14.08 13.15
CA ASP A 182 5.70 -15.38 12.92
C ASP A 182 5.09 -16.01 14.19
N ASP A 183 5.59 -15.62 15.37
CA ASP A 183 5.14 -16.06 16.69
C ASP A 183 4.02 -15.17 17.28
N GLY A 184 3.59 -14.14 16.55
CA GLY A 184 2.56 -13.19 16.99
C GLY A 184 3.08 -11.75 17.05
N LEU A 185 2.54 -10.94 17.97
CA LEU A 185 2.98 -9.55 18.10
C LEU A 185 4.10 -9.45 19.12
N ALA A 186 5.32 -9.13 18.65
CA ALA A 186 6.42 -8.75 19.53
C ALA A 186 6.21 -7.29 19.96
N SER A 187 6.29 -7.02 21.27
CA SER A 187 6.17 -5.68 21.82
C SER A 187 7.25 -5.41 22.85
N ALA A 188 7.77 -4.19 22.87
CA ALA A 188 8.67 -3.71 23.90
C ALA A 188 8.34 -2.25 24.21
N HIS A 189 8.25 -1.92 25.50
CA HIS A 189 7.96 -0.59 26.00
C HIS A 189 8.95 -0.19 27.09
N GLU A 190 9.21 1.10 27.24
CA GLU A 190 10.12 1.63 28.24
C GLU A 190 9.71 1.17 29.65
N GLY A 191 10.68 0.64 30.39
CA GLY A 191 10.46 0.03 31.70
C GLY A 191 10.29 -1.49 31.67
N ASP A 192 10.03 -2.09 30.50
CA ASP A 192 10.20 -3.54 30.33
C ASP A 192 11.65 -3.92 30.63
N LYS A 193 11.85 -5.14 31.15
CA LYS A 193 13.15 -5.56 31.63
C LYS A 193 13.93 -6.35 30.58
N CYS A 194 15.17 -5.92 30.32
CA CYS A 194 16.20 -6.76 29.71
C CYS A 194 17.22 -7.14 30.79
N ASN A 195 17.50 -8.43 30.98
CA ASN A 195 18.44 -8.91 32.00
C ASN A 195 18.15 -8.35 33.41
N GLU A 196 16.86 -8.35 33.78
CA GLU A 196 16.33 -7.81 35.05
C GLU A 196 16.45 -6.28 35.24
N GLN A 197 17.05 -5.57 34.30
CA GLN A 197 17.21 -4.11 34.32
C GLN A 197 16.19 -3.42 33.40
N PRO A 198 15.69 -2.22 33.77
CA PRO A 198 14.81 -1.45 32.89
C PRO A 198 15.50 -1.12 31.56
N ALA A 199 14.81 -1.39 30.46
CA ALA A 199 15.28 -1.12 29.12
C ALA A 199 14.56 0.08 28.48
N LYS A 200 15.22 0.67 27.48
CA LYS A 200 14.75 1.81 26.70
C LYS A 200 14.86 1.50 25.21
N LEU A 201 14.00 2.15 24.43
CA LEU A 201 14.05 2.12 22.98
C LEU A 201 14.99 3.23 22.47
N TYR A 202 15.92 2.85 21.61
CA TYR A 202 16.74 3.76 20.83
C TYR A 202 16.50 3.51 19.34
N VAL A 203 16.29 4.57 18.58
CA VAL A 203 16.10 4.51 17.14
C VAL A 203 17.18 5.33 16.46
N PHE A 204 17.94 4.67 15.58
CA PHE A 204 19.00 5.28 14.81
C PHE A 204 18.62 5.33 13.34
N VAL A 205 18.82 6.47 12.70
CA VAL A 205 18.71 6.61 11.25
C VAL A 205 20.03 7.07 10.69
N ASN A 206 20.61 6.27 9.79
CA ASN A 206 21.92 6.49 9.20
C ASN A 206 23.01 6.73 10.26
N GLY A 207 22.91 6.02 11.40
CA GLY A 207 23.83 6.12 12.53
C GLY A 207 23.52 7.24 13.54
N ASN A 208 22.54 8.10 13.27
CA ASN A 208 22.18 9.21 14.17
C ASN A 208 20.94 8.85 14.99
N LEU A 209 20.98 9.10 16.29
CA LEU A 209 19.82 8.94 17.17
C LEU A 209 18.71 9.92 16.78
N ILE A 210 17.46 9.47 16.82
CA ILE A 210 16.27 10.32 16.64
C ILE A 210 15.33 10.22 17.85
N ASP A 211 14.71 11.34 18.22
CA ASP A 211 13.86 11.41 19.43
C ASP A 211 12.42 10.93 19.19
N ASN A 212 11.85 11.25 18.02
CA ASN A 212 10.45 10.97 17.70
C ASN A 212 10.34 10.07 16.45
N PRO A 213 10.59 8.76 16.60
CA PRO A 213 10.61 7.83 15.47
C PRO A 213 9.28 7.76 14.73
N SER A 214 8.14 7.87 15.44
CA SER A 214 6.81 7.85 14.82
C SER A 214 6.59 8.94 13.77
N THR A 215 7.26 10.08 13.91
CA THR A 215 7.14 11.23 13.00
C THR A 215 8.27 11.31 11.98
N TYR A 216 9.25 10.41 12.05
CA TYR A 216 10.37 10.39 11.13
C TYR A 216 9.88 10.06 9.72
N ILE A 217 10.22 10.92 8.75
CA ILE A 217 9.85 10.72 7.34
C ILE A 217 10.97 9.94 6.66
N ILE A 218 10.61 8.80 6.11
CA ILE A 218 11.52 7.94 5.35
C ILE A 218 12.03 8.73 4.15
N SER A 219 13.36 8.81 4.04
CA SER A 219 14.02 9.71 3.12
C SER A 219 14.20 9.09 1.72
N PRO A 220 14.05 9.91 0.65
CA PRO A 220 14.17 9.45 -0.74
C PRO A 220 15.60 9.15 -1.24
N TYR A 221 16.64 9.16 -0.39
CA TYR A 221 18.02 9.38 -0.84
C TYR A 221 18.50 8.40 -1.94
N GLU A 222 19.06 8.99 -3.01
CA GLU A 222 19.44 8.35 -4.28
C GLU A 222 20.77 7.55 -4.27
N LYS A 223 21.48 7.47 -3.14
CA LYS A 223 22.80 6.80 -3.11
C LYS A 223 22.67 5.30 -2.93
N VAL A 224 23.13 4.54 -3.92
CA VAL A 224 23.01 3.07 -3.97
C VAL A 224 23.76 2.36 -2.81
N PRO A 225 23.11 1.41 -2.08
CA PRO A 225 21.68 1.10 -2.18
C PRO A 225 20.84 2.26 -1.60
N PRO A 226 19.86 2.78 -2.36
CA PRO A 226 19.12 3.97 -1.97
C PRO A 226 18.32 3.71 -0.69
N GLY A 227 18.21 4.73 0.15
CA GLY A 227 17.38 4.68 1.34
C GLY A 227 18.05 4.98 2.66
N ASP A 228 17.22 5.11 3.68
CA ASP A 228 17.68 5.16 5.06
C ASP A 228 18.11 3.78 5.57
N ARG A 229 19.07 3.77 6.48
CA ARG A 229 19.43 2.59 7.27
C ARG A 229 18.96 2.81 8.70
N ILE A 230 17.97 2.04 9.12
CA ILE A 230 17.21 2.30 10.34
C ILE A 230 17.44 1.15 11.32
N LYS A 231 17.87 1.48 12.54
CA LYS A 231 18.10 0.48 13.58
C LYS A 231 17.26 0.79 14.81
N PHE A 232 16.42 -0.16 15.20
CA PHE A 232 15.65 -0.12 16.44
C PHE A 232 16.33 -1.01 17.46
N VAL A 233 16.68 -0.46 18.62
CA VAL A 233 17.37 -1.20 19.69
C VAL A 233 16.65 -0.96 21.01
N PHE A 234 16.05 -2.02 21.56
CA PHE A 234 15.47 -2.03 22.90
C PHE A 234 16.41 -2.75 23.87
N THR A 235 17.02 -2.02 24.79
CA THR A 235 18.06 -2.55 25.70
C THR A 235 18.18 -1.73 26.99
N GLU A 236 18.69 -2.40 28.03
CA GLU A 236 19.15 -1.84 29.29
C GLU A 236 20.49 -1.09 29.20
N LYS A 237 21.24 -1.30 28.10
CA LYS A 237 22.56 -0.69 27.91
C LYS A 237 22.49 0.83 27.73
N PRO A 238 23.53 1.55 28.18
CA PRO A 238 23.66 2.97 27.89
C PRO A 238 23.94 3.17 26.39
N ILE A 239 23.56 4.34 25.85
CA ILE A 239 23.60 4.61 24.41
C ILE A 239 25.01 4.49 23.82
N GLU A 240 26.05 4.79 24.60
CA GLU A 240 27.45 4.73 24.21
C GLU A 240 27.93 3.31 23.88
N GLU A 241 27.24 2.29 24.37
CA GLU A 241 27.55 0.88 24.11
C GLU A 241 26.79 0.30 22.91
N ILE A 242 25.88 1.07 22.30
CA ILE A 242 25.03 0.61 21.21
C ILE A 242 25.70 0.88 19.87
N ASN A 243 25.87 -0.16 19.04
CA ASN A 243 26.28 0.03 17.66
C ASN A 243 25.10 0.61 16.83
N PRO A 244 25.19 1.86 16.33
CA PRO A 244 24.07 2.51 15.66
C PRO A 244 23.90 2.09 14.20
N THR A 245 24.81 1.28 13.64
CA THR A 245 24.72 0.80 12.25
C THR A 245 24.05 -0.56 12.17
N ILE A 246 23.26 -0.78 11.11
CA ILE A 246 22.81 -2.10 10.70
C ILE A 246 23.99 -2.92 10.17
N SER A 247 23.85 -4.25 10.17
CA SER A 247 24.91 -5.20 9.79
C SER A 247 25.07 -5.40 8.28
#